data_AF-A0A2V1C9P1-F1
#
_entry.id   AF-A0A2V1C9P1-F1
#
_cell.length_a   1.000
_cell.length_b   1.000
_cell.length_c   1.000
_cell.angle_alpha   90.00
_cell.angle_beta   90.00
_cell.angle_gamma   90.00
#
_symmetry.space_group_name_H-M   'P 1'
#
loop_
_entity.id
_entity.type
_entity.pdbx_description
1 polymer ?
#
loop_
_entity_poly.entity_id
_entity_poly.type
_entity_poly.pdbx_seq_one_letter_code
_entity_poly.pdbx_strand_id
1 'polypeptide(L)'
;MGQIYSSAESVDIWLGPEGDDSGLLEDFIPKLANVFQKSPKSQFLSDEGLFRMTRTDPTSPGWVALKRLFERPWFNRTWVVQEIVASSQHIFICGDHRIPAVLLVRVARELRDLYLNGNAFVLNHGFNHGTIAKFLRMARIWRERQYGKETYFSLLGYSFWSSETSDPKDKIFSMVGLDALMDMRLEPDYRDTVQTVYINATCESLLSNNSIGILSLAGVGDPRALPDLPSGVPDFSVSDVPQPPFELFLYDGSIRGRWADRQFHIFEETLSPFLFTGDKLTLDAIKFDSIKSLSTILDITEEVSLNAWAREAE
;
A
#
# COMPACT_ATOMS: atom_id res chain seq x y z
N MET A 1 -11.61 -17.12 -5.69
CA MET A 1 -12.01 -16.37 -4.48
C MET A 1 -12.53 -14.98 -4.82
N GLY A 2 -11.87 -14.20 -5.69
CA GLY A 2 -12.33 -12.85 -6.10
C GLY A 2 -13.79 -12.76 -6.56
N GLN A 3 -14.27 -13.71 -7.38
CA GLN A 3 -15.66 -13.74 -7.86
C GLN A 3 -16.71 -13.85 -6.73
N ILE A 4 -16.37 -14.47 -5.60
CA ILE A 4 -17.28 -14.63 -4.46
C ILE A 4 -17.49 -13.27 -3.80
N TYR A 5 -16.41 -12.52 -3.57
CA TYR A 5 -16.48 -11.20 -2.94
C TYR A 5 -17.04 -10.13 -3.89
N SER A 6 -16.76 -10.21 -5.19
CA SER A 6 -17.29 -9.25 -6.16
C SER A 6 -18.79 -9.39 -6.42
N SER A 7 -19.35 -10.58 -6.18
CA SER A 7 -20.79 -10.85 -6.31
C SER A 7 -21.57 -10.55 -5.02
N ALA A 8 -20.88 -10.26 -3.92
CA ALA A 8 -21.51 -10.00 -2.63
C ALA A 8 -22.01 -8.56 -2.53
N GLU A 9 -23.24 -8.36 -2.06
CA GLU A 9 -23.80 -7.02 -1.77
C GLU A 9 -23.03 -6.34 -0.62
N SER A 10 -22.64 -7.13 0.38
CA SER A 10 -21.81 -6.72 1.52
C SER A 10 -20.91 -7.87 1.94
N VAL A 11 -19.72 -7.53 2.43
CA VAL A 11 -18.77 -8.46 3.03
C VAL A 11 -18.62 -8.14 4.51
N ASP A 12 -18.89 -9.15 5.33
CA ASP A 12 -18.65 -9.12 6.77
C ASP A 12 -17.20 -9.56 7.02
N ILE A 13 -16.36 -8.61 7.40
CA ILE A 13 -14.92 -8.78 7.60
C ILE A 13 -14.67 -9.20 9.05
N TRP A 14 -14.29 -10.45 9.28
CA TRP A 14 -13.99 -10.97 10.60
C TRP A 14 -12.57 -10.61 11.07
N LEU A 15 -12.47 -9.79 12.12
CA LEU A 15 -11.24 -9.35 12.76
C LEU A 15 -10.76 -10.29 13.89
N GLY A 16 -11.52 -11.33 14.20
CA GLY A 16 -11.23 -12.25 15.30
C GLY A 16 -12.23 -12.16 16.46
N PRO A 17 -12.09 -13.05 17.47
CA PRO A 17 -12.99 -13.09 18.62
C PRO A 17 -12.90 -11.81 19.46
N GLU A 18 -13.86 -11.66 20.37
CA GLU A 18 -13.80 -10.64 21.40
C GLU A 18 -12.56 -10.84 22.28
N GLY A 19 -11.89 -9.75 22.61
CA GLY A 19 -10.65 -9.74 23.37
C GLY A 19 -9.98 -8.40 23.24
N ASP A 20 -8.92 -8.15 24.04
CA ASP A 20 -8.13 -6.92 23.91
C ASP A 20 -8.93 -5.63 24.14
N ASP A 21 -9.99 -5.71 24.97
CA ASP A 21 -10.95 -4.64 25.24
C ASP A 21 -11.78 -4.22 24.00
N SER A 22 -11.95 -5.13 23.03
CA SER A 22 -12.67 -4.86 21.78
C SER A 22 -14.12 -4.41 21.97
N GLY A 23 -14.77 -4.78 23.09
CA GLY A 23 -16.13 -4.29 23.40
C GLY A 23 -16.23 -2.79 23.58
N LEU A 24 -15.12 -2.11 23.90
CA LEU A 24 -15.10 -0.64 23.95
C LEU A 24 -15.23 -0.01 22.57
N LEU A 25 -14.88 -0.72 21.50
CA LEU A 25 -14.80 -0.16 20.14
C LEU A 25 -16.17 0.18 19.57
N GLU A 26 -17.21 -0.55 19.97
CA GLU A 26 -18.60 -0.34 19.52
C GLU A 26 -19.07 1.08 19.80
N ASP A 27 -18.75 1.61 20.98
CA ASP A 27 -19.06 2.99 21.36
C ASP A 27 -17.94 3.97 20.97
N PHE A 28 -16.69 3.53 21.06
CA PHE A 28 -15.54 4.43 20.92
C PHE A 28 -15.31 4.90 19.48
N ILE A 29 -15.42 4.00 18.49
CA ILE A 29 -15.22 4.36 17.08
C ILE A 29 -16.27 5.36 16.58
N PRO A 30 -17.59 5.17 16.79
CA PRO A 30 -18.59 6.17 16.41
C PRO A 30 -18.39 7.50 17.13
N LYS A 31 -18.03 7.48 18.41
CA LYS A 31 -17.72 8.69 19.20
C LYS A 31 -16.60 9.50 18.54
N LEU A 32 -15.47 8.86 18.23
CA LEU A 32 -14.35 9.50 17.53
C LEU A 32 -14.75 9.99 16.14
N ALA A 33 -15.39 9.14 15.33
CA ALA A 33 -15.80 9.47 13.97
C ALA A 33 -16.74 10.70 13.90
N ASN A 34 -17.63 10.86 14.88
CA ASN A 34 -18.53 12.00 15.01
C ASN A 34 -17.78 13.28 15.43
N VAL A 35 -16.82 13.18 16.35
CA VAL A 35 -15.98 14.31 16.77
C VAL A 35 -15.16 14.83 15.59
N PHE A 36 -14.50 13.94 14.86
CA PHE A 36 -13.68 14.34 13.71
C PHE A 36 -14.52 14.91 12.57
N GLN A 37 -15.70 14.36 12.29
CA GLN A 37 -16.59 14.91 11.27
C GLN A 37 -16.99 16.36 11.52
N LYS A 38 -17.19 16.72 12.79
CA LYS A 38 -17.65 18.06 13.20
C LYS A 38 -16.51 19.07 13.30
N SER A 39 -15.25 18.65 13.13
CA SER A 39 -14.08 19.48 13.30
C SER A 39 -13.32 19.64 11.97
N PRO A 40 -13.48 20.76 11.25
CA PRO A 40 -12.77 20.99 9.98
C PRO A 40 -11.25 21.06 10.09
N LYS A 41 -10.71 21.12 11.31
CA LYS A 41 -9.28 21.20 11.64
C LYS A 41 -8.85 20.09 12.61
N SER A 42 -9.54 18.95 12.64
CA SER A 42 -9.19 17.82 13.51
C SER A 42 -7.74 17.38 13.34
N GLN A 43 -7.20 17.45 12.13
CA GLN A 43 -5.81 17.13 11.82
C GLN A 43 -4.77 18.02 12.50
N PHE A 44 -5.16 19.20 13.00
CA PHE A 44 -4.28 20.16 13.69
C PHE A 44 -4.56 20.24 15.20
N LEU A 45 -5.30 19.28 15.77
CA LEU A 45 -5.57 19.29 17.19
C LEU A 45 -4.29 19.05 18.00
N SER A 46 -4.07 19.89 19.01
CA SER A 46 -3.16 19.56 20.10
C SER A 46 -3.71 18.38 20.89
N ASP A 47 -2.86 17.74 21.70
CA ASP A 47 -3.28 16.67 22.61
C ASP A 47 -4.46 17.11 23.49
N GLU A 48 -4.36 18.29 24.13
CA GLU A 48 -5.45 18.86 24.92
C GLU A 48 -6.73 19.06 24.10
N GLY A 49 -6.60 19.55 22.86
CA GLY A 49 -7.72 19.71 21.94
C GLY A 49 -8.39 18.38 21.62
N LEU A 50 -7.61 17.35 21.31
CA LEU A 50 -8.08 16.00 21.02
C LEU A 50 -8.83 15.42 22.22
N PHE A 51 -8.25 15.45 23.41
CA PHE A 51 -8.85 14.93 24.64
C PHE A 51 -10.12 15.68 25.04
N ARG A 52 -10.12 17.01 24.95
CA ARG A 52 -11.29 17.83 25.23
C ARG A 52 -12.44 17.50 24.27
N MET A 53 -12.16 17.40 22.97
CA MET A 53 -13.19 17.14 21.97
C MET A 53 -13.74 15.72 22.03
N THR A 54 -12.85 14.75 22.26
CA THR A 54 -13.23 13.34 22.40
C THR A 54 -13.76 13.02 23.79
N ARG A 55 -13.65 13.93 24.78
CA ARG A 55 -13.95 13.65 26.19
C ARG A 55 -13.26 12.36 26.64
N THR A 56 -11.95 12.34 26.45
CA THR A 56 -11.04 11.25 26.85
C THR A 56 -9.79 11.86 27.48
N ASP A 57 -8.87 11.01 27.88
CA ASP A 57 -7.54 11.35 28.38
C ASP A 57 -6.52 10.33 27.81
N PRO A 58 -5.20 10.56 27.96
CA PRO A 58 -4.19 9.66 27.40
C PRO A 58 -4.27 8.21 27.86
N THR A 59 -4.89 7.95 29.02
CA THR A 59 -5.02 6.62 29.64
C THR A 59 -6.38 5.98 29.37
N SER A 60 -7.29 6.67 28.66
CA SER A 60 -8.60 6.14 28.32
C SER A 60 -8.49 4.81 27.57
N PRO A 61 -9.13 3.72 28.05
CA PRO A 61 -8.92 2.37 27.52
C PRO A 61 -9.39 2.19 26.08
N GLY A 62 -10.29 3.06 25.59
CA GLY A 62 -10.71 3.07 24.19
C GLY A 62 -9.55 3.32 23.21
N TRP A 63 -8.55 4.14 23.59
CA TRP A 63 -7.37 4.36 22.73
C TRP A 63 -6.50 3.11 22.63
N VAL A 64 -6.34 2.37 23.74
CA VAL A 64 -5.63 1.09 23.78
C VAL A 64 -6.37 0.04 22.95
N ALA A 65 -7.69 -0.07 23.13
CA ALA A 65 -8.53 -0.98 22.33
C ALA A 65 -8.42 -0.67 20.82
N LEU A 66 -8.45 0.62 20.45
CA LEU A 66 -8.31 1.05 19.06
C LEU A 66 -6.93 0.72 18.47
N LYS A 67 -5.86 0.90 19.26
CA LYS A 67 -4.52 0.46 18.87
C LYS A 67 -4.50 -1.05 18.61
N ARG A 68 -4.97 -1.86 19.57
CA ARG A 68 -4.98 -3.32 19.45
C ARG A 68 -5.86 -3.82 18.31
N LEU A 69 -6.94 -3.10 17.97
CA LEU A 69 -7.73 -3.39 16.77
C LEU A 69 -6.85 -3.40 15.52
N PHE A 70 -6.05 -2.35 15.29
CA PHE A 70 -5.16 -2.25 14.13
C PHE A 70 -3.97 -3.23 14.19
N GLU A 71 -3.67 -3.81 15.35
CA GLU A 71 -2.65 -4.86 15.50
C GLU A 71 -3.19 -6.26 15.14
N ARG A 72 -4.50 -6.41 14.91
CA ARG A 72 -5.10 -7.71 14.59
C ARG A 72 -4.57 -8.26 13.26
N PRO A 73 -4.38 -9.59 13.15
CA PRO A 73 -3.74 -10.22 12.00
C PRO A 73 -4.40 -9.89 10.65
N TRP A 74 -5.72 -9.66 10.64
CA TRP A 74 -6.45 -9.31 9.41
C TRP A 74 -5.78 -8.16 8.66
N PHE A 75 -5.39 -7.07 9.33
CA PHE A 75 -4.80 -5.91 8.64
C PHE A 75 -3.48 -6.22 7.93
N ASN A 76 -2.83 -7.33 8.28
CA ASN A 76 -1.57 -7.73 7.69
C ASN A 76 -1.68 -8.85 6.68
N ARG A 77 -2.77 -9.61 6.58
CA ARG A 77 -2.84 -10.77 5.68
C ARG A 77 -2.91 -10.39 4.20
N THR A 78 -2.21 -11.14 3.36
CA THR A 78 -2.18 -10.89 1.90
C THR A 78 -3.54 -11.05 1.22
N TRP A 79 -4.38 -11.97 1.71
CA TRP A 79 -5.69 -12.27 1.11
C TRP A 79 -6.79 -11.24 1.38
N VAL A 80 -6.58 -10.31 2.32
CA VAL A 80 -7.60 -9.29 2.63
C VAL A 80 -7.84 -8.30 1.49
N VAL A 81 -6.91 -8.27 0.52
CA VAL A 81 -7.07 -7.50 -0.71
C VAL A 81 -8.37 -7.87 -1.43
N GLN A 82 -8.72 -9.16 -1.49
CA GLN A 82 -9.99 -9.59 -2.12
C GLN A 82 -11.20 -9.25 -1.25
N GLU A 83 -11.06 -9.36 0.08
CA GLU A 83 -12.15 -9.09 1.03
C GLU A 83 -12.60 -7.62 1.00
N ILE A 84 -11.67 -6.67 0.84
CA ILE A 84 -11.96 -5.24 0.89
C ILE A 84 -12.08 -4.57 -0.50
N VAL A 85 -11.35 -5.05 -1.50
CA VAL A 85 -11.30 -4.37 -2.81
C VAL A 85 -12.42 -4.86 -3.73
N ALA A 86 -12.86 -6.11 -3.59
CA ALA A 86 -13.83 -6.70 -4.51
C ALA A 86 -15.29 -6.29 -4.22
N SER A 87 -15.64 -5.99 -2.96
CA SER A 87 -17.03 -5.77 -2.54
C SER A 87 -17.44 -4.29 -2.52
N SER A 88 -18.75 -4.03 -2.66
CA SER A 88 -19.34 -2.68 -2.56
C SER A 88 -19.45 -2.16 -1.13
N GLN A 89 -19.78 -3.02 -0.17
CA GLN A 89 -20.03 -2.64 1.22
C GLN A 89 -19.29 -3.55 2.19
N HIS A 90 -18.91 -2.99 3.35
CA HIS A 90 -18.08 -3.67 4.33
C HIS A 90 -18.51 -3.34 5.75
N ILE A 91 -18.64 -4.39 6.57
CA ILE A 91 -18.82 -4.28 8.01
C ILE A 91 -17.69 -5.08 8.65
N PHE A 92 -16.92 -4.43 9.52
CA PHE A 92 -15.91 -5.11 10.30
C PHE A 92 -16.57 -5.72 11.54
N ILE A 93 -16.30 -7.00 11.79
CA ILE A 93 -16.83 -7.74 12.93
C ILE A 93 -15.68 -8.13 13.84
N CYS A 94 -15.80 -7.84 15.13
CA CYS A 94 -14.82 -8.18 16.15
C CYS A 94 -15.57 -8.73 17.37
N GLY A 95 -15.53 -10.04 17.59
CA GLY A 95 -16.49 -10.67 18.51
C GLY A 95 -17.92 -10.45 18.02
N ASP A 96 -18.81 -9.97 18.89
CA ASP A 96 -20.19 -9.64 18.51
C ASP A 96 -20.36 -8.18 18.02
N HIS A 97 -19.27 -7.40 17.99
CA HIS A 97 -19.33 -5.97 17.67
C HIS A 97 -19.22 -5.73 16.17
N ARG A 98 -20.11 -4.89 15.64
CA ARG A 98 -20.17 -4.53 14.22
C ARG A 98 -19.74 -3.08 14.02
N ILE A 99 -18.69 -2.88 13.23
CA ILE A 99 -18.07 -1.60 12.96
C ILE A 99 -18.24 -1.28 11.47
N PRO A 100 -19.11 -0.34 11.09
CA PRO A 100 -19.23 0.11 9.71
C PRO A 100 -17.89 0.62 9.16
N ALA A 101 -17.47 0.14 8.00
CA ALA A 101 -16.17 0.50 7.41
C ALA A 101 -15.96 2.01 7.27
N VAL A 102 -17.03 2.76 6.95
CA VAL A 102 -16.97 4.22 6.83
C VAL A 102 -16.50 4.91 8.11
N LEU A 103 -16.85 4.38 9.30
CA LEU A 103 -16.43 4.95 10.57
C LEU A 103 -14.97 4.63 10.86
N LEU A 104 -14.56 3.38 10.64
CA LEU A 104 -13.18 2.94 10.84
C LEU A 104 -12.22 3.67 9.89
N VAL A 105 -12.58 3.81 8.61
CA VAL A 105 -11.81 4.58 7.61
C VAL A 105 -11.66 6.04 8.01
N ARG A 106 -12.72 6.65 8.58
CA ARG A 106 -12.65 8.03 9.07
C ARG A 106 -11.69 8.16 10.24
N VAL A 107 -11.82 7.31 11.25
CA VAL A 107 -10.92 7.33 12.42
C VAL A 107 -9.48 7.08 12.00
N ALA A 108 -9.22 6.09 11.15
CA ALA A 108 -7.89 5.79 10.62
C ALA A 108 -7.27 7.00 9.90
N ARG A 109 -8.06 7.72 9.09
CA ARG A 109 -7.59 8.90 8.35
C ARG A 109 -7.15 10.01 9.29
N GLU A 110 -7.94 10.26 10.32
CA GLU A 110 -7.67 11.31 11.30
C GLU A 110 -6.47 10.96 12.17
N LEU A 111 -6.31 9.70 12.56
CA LEU A 111 -5.09 9.24 13.24
C LEU A 111 -3.84 9.43 12.38
N ARG A 112 -3.91 9.09 11.08
CA ARG A 112 -2.81 9.33 10.14
C ARG A 112 -2.52 10.83 10.02
N ASP A 113 -3.54 11.66 9.86
CA ASP A 113 -3.34 13.09 9.65
C ASP A 113 -2.81 13.79 10.91
N LEU A 114 -3.26 13.39 12.11
CA LEU A 114 -2.67 13.81 13.39
C LEU A 114 -1.20 13.41 13.51
N TYR A 115 -0.86 12.17 13.14
CA TYR A 115 0.53 11.70 13.13
C TYR A 115 1.41 12.54 12.18
N LEU A 116 0.96 12.75 10.94
CA LEU A 116 1.69 13.53 9.94
C LEU A 116 1.85 15.01 10.34
N ASN A 117 0.92 15.55 11.14
CA ASN A 117 1.01 16.91 11.69
C ASN A 117 1.73 16.97 13.05
N GLY A 118 2.34 15.88 13.51
CA GLY A 118 3.19 15.87 14.70
C GLY A 118 2.44 15.91 16.03
N ASN A 119 1.19 15.42 16.08
CA ASN A 119 0.47 15.30 17.35
C ASN A 119 1.22 14.37 18.32
N ALA A 120 1.62 14.89 19.48
CA ALA A 120 2.51 14.21 20.41
C ALA A 120 1.87 12.97 21.04
N PHE A 121 0.57 13.01 21.36
CA PHE A 121 -0.12 11.83 21.86
C PHE A 121 -0.08 10.70 20.81
N VAL A 122 -0.52 10.96 19.58
CA VAL A 122 -0.59 9.93 18.53
C VAL A 122 0.80 9.35 18.22
N LEU A 123 1.84 10.19 18.16
CA LEU A 123 3.23 9.76 17.99
C LEU A 123 3.69 8.80 19.09
N ASN A 124 3.35 9.09 20.34
CA ASN A 124 3.84 8.35 21.51
C ASN A 124 2.94 7.19 21.94
N HIS A 125 1.69 7.12 21.46
CA HIS A 125 0.74 6.07 21.85
C HIS A 125 1.04 4.71 21.20
N GLY A 126 1.96 4.67 20.23
CA GLY A 126 2.41 3.44 19.58
C GLY A 126 1.39 2.85 18.62
N PHE A 127 0.61 3.69 17.92
CA PHE A 127 -0.18 3.21 16.79
C PHE A 127 0.74 2.70 15.68
N ASN A 128 0.39 1.56 15.07
CA ASN A 128 1.15 1.06 13.93
C ASN A 128 0.81 1.87 12.66
N HIS A 129 1.57 2.95 12.43
CA HIS A 129 1.34 3.87 11.31
C HIS A 129 1.43 3.20 9.93
N GLY A 130 2.32 2.21 9.77
CA GLY A 130 2.40 1.43 8.53
C GLY A 130 1.12 0.64 8.25
N THR A 131 0.53 0.05 9.30
CA THR A 131 -0.73 -0.69 9.20
C THR A 131 -1.92 0.23 8.92
N ILE A 132 -2.00 1.37 9.60
CA ILE A 132 -3.02 2.40 9.33
C ILE A 132 -2.90 2.94 7.90
N ALA A 133 -1.68 3.23 7.43
CA ALA A 133 -1.42 3.71 6.08
C ALA A 133 -1.79 2.65 5.03
N LYS A 134 -1.46 1.37 5.27
CA LYS A 134 -1.91 0.25 4.43
C LYS A 134 -3.44 0.17 4.38
N PHE A 135 -4.12 0.18 5.52
CA PHE A 135 -5.59 0.19 5.58
C PHE A 135 -6.21 1.36 4.81
N LEU A 136 -5.65 2.57 4.91
CA LEU A 136 -6.13 3.72 4.16
C LEU A 136 -5.87 3.60 2.65
N ARG A 137 -4.78 2.96 2.22
CA ARG A 137 -4.56 2.61 0.81
C ARG A 137 -5.64 1.63 0.32
N MET A 138 -5.94 0.59 1.08
CA MET A 138 -7.01 -0.36 0.77
C MET A 138 -8.38 0.34 0.61
N ALA A 139 -8.75 1.14 1.61
CA ALA A 139 -10.02 1.88 1.63
C ALA A 139 -10.15 2.87 0.47
N ARG A 140 -9.01 3.40 0.01
CA ARG A 140 -8.97 4.27 -1.16
C ARG A 140 -9.22 3.50 -2.46
N ILE A 141 -8.53 2.38 -2.68
CA ILE A 141 -8.73 1.55 -3.87
C ILE A 141 -10.19 1.11 -3.94
N TRP A 142 -10.74 0.64 -2.81
CA TRP A 142 -12.17 0.33 -2.68
C TRP A 142 -13.04 1.50 -3.16
N ARG A 143 -12.84 2.71 -2.61
CA ARG A 143 -13.61 3.91 -3.00
C ARG A 143 -13.47 4.25 -4.49
N GLU A 144 -12.26 4.16 -5.05
CA GLU A 144 -12.00 4.46 -6.46
C GLU A 144 -12.73 3.49 -7.39
N ARG A 145 -12.80 2.20 -7.05
CA ARG A 145 -13.58 1.20 -7.78
C ARG A 145 -15.08 1.48 -7.75
N GLN A 146 -15.61 2.02 -6.65
CA GLN A 146 -17.02 2.44 -6.58
C GLN A 146 -17.34 3.58 -7.57
N TYR A 147 -16.34 4.32 -8.02
CA TYR A 147 -16.47 5.34 -9.07
C TYR A 147 -16.12 4.82 -10.47
N GLY A 148 -15.99 3.51 -10.65
CA GLY A 148 -15.68 2.88 -11.94
C GLY A 148 -14.22 3.05 -12.38
N LYS A 149 -13.30 3.35 -11.45
CA LYS A 149 -11.87 3.38 -11.79
C LYS A 149 -11.29 1.97 -11.82
N GLU A 150 -10.54 1.69 -12.89
CA GLU A 150 -9.75 0.47 -13.01
C GLU A 150 -8.66 0.39 -11.95
N THR A 151 -8.30 -0.83 -11.58
CA THR A 151 -7.23 -1.10 -10.63
C THR A 151 -6.14 -1.91 -11.31
N TYR A 152 -4.93 -1.36 -11.32
CA TYR A 152 -3.77 -1.99 -11.95
C TYR A 152 -3.02 -2.91 -10.97
N PHE A 153 -2.49 -4.00 -11.49
CA PHE A 153 -1.69 -4.96 -10.74
C PHE A 153 -0.52 -4.31 -9.98
N SER A 154 0.16 -3.32 -10.57
CA SER A 154 1.25 -2.59 -9.91
C SER A 154 0.80 -1.80 -8.67
N LEU A 155 -0.39 -1.20 -8.70
CA LEU A 155 -0.97 -0.49 -7.56
C LEU A 155 -1.34 -1.46 -6.43
N LEU A 156 -1.90 -2.62 -6.76
CA LEU A 156 -2.18 -3.68 -5.79
C LEU A 156 -0.87 -4.21 -5.20
N GLY A 157 0.12 -4.54 -6.04
CA GLY A 157 1.42 -5.03 -5.62
C GLY A 157 2.09 -4.10 -4.63
N TYR A 158 2.11 -2.80 -4.90
CA TYR A 158 2.64 -1.79 -3.98
C TYR A 158 1.82 -1.67 -2.68
N SER A 159 0.49 -1.65 -2.80
CA SER A 159 -0.39 -1.42 -1.65
C SER A 159 -0.38 -2.57 -0.64
N PHE A 160 -0.17 -3.79 -1.14
CA PHE A 160 -0.17 -5.02 -0.35
C PHE A 160 1.20 -5.67 -0.20
N TRP A 161 2.27 -4.99 -0.64
CA TRP A 161 3.64 -5.50 -0.60
C TRP A 161 4.04 -5.99 0.79
N SER A 162 3.78 -5.21 1.84
CA SER A 162 4.12 -5.57 3.22
C SER A 162 3.08 -6.44 3.93
N SER A 163 2.23 -7.13 3.18
CA SER A 163 1.28 -8.09 3.76
C SER A 163 1.97 -9.43 4.08
N GLU A 164 1.46 -10.17 5.04
CA GLU A 164 1.98 -11.46 5.46
C GLU A 164 1.34 -12.58 4.64
N THR A 165 2.14 -13.58 4.31
CA THR A 165 1.68 -14.83 3.68
C THR A 165 2.61 -15.97 4.08
N SER A 166 2.07 -17.20 4.08
CA SER A 166 2.87 -18.42 4.27
C SER A 166 3.43 -18.95 2.95
N ASP A 167 2.68 -18.85 1.85
CA ASP A 167 3.16 -19.14 0.51
C ASP A 167 3.46 -17.82 -0.21
N PRO A 168 4.71 -17.55 -0.63
CA PRO A 168 5.06 -16.34 -1.37
C PRO A 168 4.21 -16.15 -2.65
N LYS A 169 3.74 -17.22 -3.30
CA LYS A 169 2.88 -17.12 -4.50
C LYS A 169 1.56 -16.40 -4.24
N ASP A 170 1.06 -16.44 -3.01
CA ASP A 170 -0.17 -15.74 -2.64
C ASP A 170 -0.05 -14.23 -2.77
N LYS A 171 1.17 -13.66 -2.80
CA LYS A 171 1.39 -12.26 -3.14
C LYS A 171 0.82 -11.90 -4.50
N ILE A 172 0.90 -12.83 -5.44
CA ILE A 172 0.37 -12.68 -6.80
C ILE A 172 -1.09 -13.16 -6.81
N PHE A 173 -1.35 -14.37 -6.32
CA PHE A 173 -2.65 -15.00 -6.47
C PHE A 173 -3.77 -14.29 -5.70
N SER A 174 -3.47 -13.57 -4.61
CA SER A 174 -4.47 -12.76 -3.93
C SER A 174 -4.93 -11.56 -4.78
N MET A 175 -4.14 -11.10 -5.74
CA MET A 175 -4.47 -9.95 -6.59
C MET A 175 -5.18 -10.34 -7.88
N VAL A 176 -5.17 -11.63 -8.23
CA VAL A 176 -5.92 -12.17 -9.38
C VAL A 176 -7.42 -11.96 -9.17
N GLY A 177 -8.11 -11.51 -10.23
CA GLY A 177 -9.53 -11.15 -10.18
C GLY A 177 -9.84 -9.74 -9.70
N LEU A 178 -8.82 -8.95 -9.34
CA LEU A 178 -8.98 -7.54 -8.99
C LEU A 178 -8.50 -6.60 -10.10
N ASP A 179 -7.57 -7.05 -10.93
CA ASP A 179 -7.23 -6.41 -12.21
C ASP A 179 -7.95 -7.20 -13.32
N ALA A 180 -8.86 -6.52 -14.03
CA ALA A 180 -9.75 -7.15 -15.01
C ALA A 180 -9.01 -7.79 -16.19
N LEU A 181 -7.82 -7.29 -16.53
CA LEU A 181 -7.04 -7.79 -17.65
C LEU A 181 -6.14 -8.97 -17.22
N MET A 182 -5.69 -8.96 -15.97
CA MET A 182 -4.95 -10.07 -15.35
C MET A 182 -5.84 -11.30 -15.07
N ASP A 183 -7.11 -11.09 -14.71
CA ASP A 183 -8.06 -12.17 -14.37
C ASP A 183 -8.22 -13.20 -15.51
N MET A 184 -8.10 -12.75 -16.76
CA MET A 184 -8.23 -13.61 -17.94
C MET A 184 -6.98 -14.42 -18.26
N ARG A 185 -5.84 -14.16 -17.59
CA ARG A 185 -4.52 -14.62 -18.06
C ARG A 185 -3.67 -15.33 -17.01
N LEU A 186 -4.01 -15.19 -15.72
CA LEU A 186 -3.24 -15.79 -14.63
C LEU A 186 -4.15 -16.66 -13.75
N GLU A 187 -4.15 -17.96 -14.00
CA GLU A 187 -4.83 -18.93 -13.12
C GLU A 187 -3.87 -19.38 -12.01
N PRO A 188 -4.30 -19.39 -10.73
CA PRO A 188 -3.47 -19.88 -9.63
C PRO A 188 -3.10 -21.37 -9.79
N ASP A 189 -1.85 -21.64 -10.17
CA ASP A 189 -1.26 -22.98 -10.17
C ASP A 189 -0.14 -23.08 -9.14
N TYR A 190 -0.41 -23.76 -8.02
CA TYR A 190 0.58 -23.93 -6.95
C TYR A 190 1.68 -24.93 -7.29
N ARG A 191 1.61 -25.64 -8.43
CA ARG A 191 2.68 -26.52 -8.90
C ARG A 191 3.87 -25.73 -9.46
N ASP A 192 3.63 -24.49 -9.87
CA ASP A 192 4.69 -23.60 -10.36
C ASP A 192 5.64 -23.17 -9.24
N THR A 193 6.88 -22.88 -9.64
CA THR A 193 7.86 -22.25 -8.77
C THR A 193 7.49 -20.80 -8.51
N VAL A 194 7.92 -20.25 -7.37
CA VAL A 194 7.72 -18.82 -7.04
C VAL A 194 8.27 -17.92 -8.15
N GLN A 195 9.43 -18.28 -8.71
CA GLN A 195 10.07 -17.54 -9.81
C GLN A 195 9.18 -17.49 -11.05
N THR A 196 8.65 -18.64 -11.48
CA THR A 196 7.73 -18.74 -12.62
C THR A 196 6.50 -17.87 -12.41
N VAL A 197 5.88 -17.93 -11.23
CA VAL A 197 4.69 -17.13 -10.90
C VAL A 197 4.98 -15.63 -10.96
N TYR A 198 6.11 -15.17 -10.40
CA TYR A 198 6.47 -13.75 -10.40
C TYR A 198 6.83 -13.23 -11.79
N ILE A 199 7.54 -14.04 -12.60
CA ILE A 199 7.88 -13.72 -13.99
C ILE A 199 6.59 -13.57 -14.80
N ASN A 200 5.71 -14.57 -14.77
CA ASN A 200 4.46 -14.58 -15.52
C ASN A 200 3.57 -13.39 -15.13
N ALA A 201 3.42 -13.11 -13.84
CA ALA A 201 2.65 -11.97 -13.36
C ALA A 201 3.22 -10.63 -13.84
N THR A 202 4.55 -10.50 -13.86
CA THR A 202 5.22 -9.28 -14.36
C THR A 202 5.01 -9.11 -15.85
N CYS A 203 5.22 -10.16 -16.65
CA CYS A 203 4.98 -10.15 -18.08
C CYS A 203 3.53 -9.80 -18.41
N GLU A 204 2.57 -10.44 -17.74
CA GLU A 204 1.15 -10.15 -17.97
C GLU A 204 0.77 -8.73 -17.54
N SER A 205 1.30 -8.21 -16.43
CA SER A 205 1.08 -6.82 -16.03
C SER A 205 1.60 -5.82 -17.05
N LEU A 206 2.72 -6.13 -17.72
CA LEU A 206 3.28 -5.27 -18.78
C LEU A 206 2.43 -5.34 -20.05
N LEU A 207 2.05 -6.55 -20.48
CA LEU A 207 1.30 -6.79 -21.72
C LEU A 207 -0.14 -6.29 -21.64
N SER A 208 -0.80 -6.51 -20.51
CA SER A 208 -2.23 -6.26 -20.35
C SER A 208 -2.53 -4.78 -20.20
N ASN A 209 -1.76 -4.07 -19.37
CA ASN A 209 -2.10 -2.72 -18.94
C ASN A 209 -1.46 -1.62 -19.79
N ASN A 210 -0.66 -1.98 -20.81
CA ASN A 210 0.24 -1.06 -21.52
C ASN A 210 0.96 -0.10 -20.54
N SER A 211 1.37 -0.64 -19.38
CA SER A 211 1.93 0.11 -18.27
C SER A 211 3.23 -0.54 -17.81
N ILE A 212 4.29 0.27 -17.71
CA ILE A 212 5.58 -0.14 -17.16
C ILE A 212 5.64 0.00 -15.63
N GLY A 213 4.53 0.37 -14.97
CA GLY A 213 4.50 0.66 -13.54
C GLY A 213 5.00 -0.49 -12.67
N ILE A 214 4.80 -1.74 -13.09
CA ILE A 214 5.30 -2.92 -12.36
C ILE A 214 6.84 -2.96 -12.23
N LEU A 215 7.57 -2.39 -13.20
CA LEU A 215 9.04 -2.34 -13.17
C LEU A 215 9.56 -1.48 -12.01
N SER A 216 8.78 -0.51 -11.55
CA SER A 216 9.13 0.28 -10.37
C SER A 216 9.22 -0.52 -9.08
N LEU A 217 8.58 -1.69 -9.05
CA LEU A 217 8.63 -2.59 -7.91
C LEU A 217 9.78 -3.59 -8.02
N ALA A 218 10.61 -3.51 -9.08
CA ALA A 218 11.72 -4.44 -9.27
C ALA A 218 12.89 -4.20 -8.28
N GLY A 219 12.97 -3.02 -7.67
CA GLY A 219 13.98 -2.71 -6.63
C GLY A 219 15.41 -2.75 -7.16
N VAL A 220 15.78 -1.79 -8.01
CA VAL A 220 17.14 -1.69 -8.54
C VAL A 220 18.11 -1.37 -7.40
N GLY A 221 18.93 -2.34 -7.02
CA GLY A 221 19.90 -2.21 -5.93
C GLY A 221 19.40 -2.70 -4.58
N ASP A 222 18.13 -3.13 -4.48
CA ASP A 222 17.59 -3.70 -3.25
C ASP A 222 17.98 -5.17 -3.08
N PRO A 223 18.19 -5.66 -1.84
CA PRO A 223 18.41 -7.07 -1.57
C PRO A 223 17.25 -7.93 -2.09
N ARG A 224 17.58 -9.04 -2.74
CA ARG A 224 16.62 -10.03 -3.25
C ARG A 224 16.73 -11.34 -2.47
N ALA A 225 15.59 -11.97 -2.18
CA ALA A 225 15.55 -13.32 -1.64
C ALA A 225 15.68 -14.38 -2.76
N LEU A 226 15.26 -14.04 -3.98
CA LEU A 226 15.34 -14.88 -5.17
C LEU A 226 16.39 -14.33 -6.16
N PRO A 227 17.66 -14.76 -6.08
CA PRO A 227 18.76 -14.16 -6.86
C PRO A 227 18.66 -14.41 -8.37
N ASP A 228 18.02 -15.51 -8.79
CA ASP A 228 17.88 -15.87 -10.20
C ASP A 228 16.69 -15.18 -10.89
N LEU A 229 15.94 -14.33 -10.18
CA LEU A 229 14.88 -13.54 -10.81
C LEU A 229 15.49 -12.51 -11.79
N PRO A 230 14.91 -12.35 -13.00
CA PRO A 230 15.29 -11.27 -13.89
C PRO A 230 15.23 -9.90 -13.19
N SER A 231 16.14 -9.00 -13.54
CA SER A 231 16.27 -7.69 -12.87
C SER A 231 15.04 -6.80 -13.02
N GLY A 232 14.20 -7.02 -14.04
CA GLY A 232 12.93 -6.32 -14.23
C GLY A 232 11.74 -6.93 -13.49
N VAL A 233 11.92 -8.08 -12.82
CA VAL A 233 10.85 -8.78 -12.07
C VAL A 233 10.92 -8.41 -10.59
N PRO A 234 9.83 -7.92 -9.99
CA PRO A 234 9.73 -7.71 -8.55
C PRO A 234 9.86 -9.01 -7.77
N ASP A 235 10.68 -8.99 -6.72
CA ASP A 235 10.73 -10.07 -5.74
C ASP A 235 9.69 -9.82 -4.64
N PHE A 236 8.44 -10.23 -4.85
CA PHE A 236 7.36 -10.04 -3.87
C PHE A 236 7.55 -10.84 -2.57
N SER A 237 8.59 -11.68 -2.47
CA SER A 237 8.87 -12.45 -1.24
C SER A 237 9.62 -11.66 -0.18
N VAL A 238 10.22 -10.51 -0.52
CA VAL A 238 10.87 -9.64 0.46
C VAL A 238 9.85 -8.72 1.14
N SER A 239 10.06 -8.41 2.42
CA SER A 239 9.13 -7.61 3.22
C SER A 239 9.31 -6.11 3.02
N ASP A 240 10.54 -5.67 2.74
CA ASP A 240 10.85 -4.27 2.47
C ASP A 240 10.33 -3.90 1.09
N VAL A 241 9.45 -2.90 1.05
CA VAL A 241 8.94 -2.37 -0.21
C VAL A 241 10.12 -1.69 -0.91
N PRO A 242 10.44 -2.09 -2.16
CA PRO A 242 11.41 -1.39 -2.97
C PRO A 242 11.09 0.09 -2.94
N GLN A 243 12.09 0.90 -2.61
CA GLN A 243 11.94 2.35 -2.73
C GLN A 243 12.19 2.67 -4.20
N PRO A 244 11.16 2.95 -5.01
CA PRO A 244 11.43 3.48 -6.32
C PRO A 244 12.29 4.74 -6.15
N PRO A 245 13.26 5.02 -7.05
CA PRO A 245 14.11 6.20 -6.97
C PRO A 245 13.31 7.53 -6.96
N PHE A 246 12.00 7.47 -7.21
CA PHE A 246 11.03 8.55 -7.09
C PHE A 246 9.79 8.01 -6.36
N GLU A 247 9.15 8.78 -5.47
CA GLU A 247 7.86 8.37 -4.87
C GLU A 247 6.81 8.21 -5.98
N LEU A 248 6.67 7.00 -6.51
CA LEU A 248 5.71 6.69 -7.55
C LEU A 248 4.34 6.59 -6.93
N PHE A 249 3.67 7.72 -6.90
CA PHE A 249 2.25 7.79 -6.65
C PHE A 249 1.56 7.21 -7.88
N LEU A 250 1.32 5.90 -7.84
CA LEU A 250 0.51 5.11 -8.79
C LEU A 250 -0.96 5.55 -8.72
N TYR A 251 -1.25 6.75 -9.20
CA TYR A 251 -2.59 7.34 -9.22
C TYR A 251 -3.04 7.21 -10.66
N ASP A 252 -4.23 6.67 -10.91
CA ASP A 252 -4.88 6.62 -12.23
C ASP A 252 -4.10 6.00 -13.41
N GLY A 253 -3.05 5.21 -13.14
CA GLY A 253 -2.20 4.67 -14.19
C GLY A 253 -1.12 5.65 -14.67
N SER A 254 -1.08 6.88 -14.14
CA SER A 254 0.02 7.82 -14.34
C SER A 254 1.16 7.60 -13.34
N ILE A 255 2.39 7.62 -13.86
CA ILE A 255 3.64 7.62 -13.09
C ILE A 255 3.83 9.05 -12.57
N ARG A 256 3.48 9.30 -11.31
CA ARG A 256 3.73 10.60 -10.64
C ARG A 256 4.84 10.44 -9.64
N GLY A 257 5.87 11.27 -9.74
CA GLY A 257 7.01 11.27 -8.83
C GLY A 257 6.96 12.47 -7.89
N ARG A 258 7.34 12.27 -6.63
CA ARG A 258 7.80 13.36 -5.76
C ARG A 258 9.26 13.10 -5.38
N TRP A 259 10.08 14.14 -5.49
CA TRP A 259 11.42 14.18 -4.91
C TRP A 259 11.56 15.54 -4.23
N ALA A 260 11.80 15.50 -2.92
CA ALA A 260 11.69 16.65 -2.01
C ALA A 260 10.31 17.35 -2.08
N ASP A 261 10.29 18.68 -2.16
CA ASP A 261 9.11 19.54 -2.23
C ASP A 261 8.56 19.72 -3.65
N ARG A 262 9.20 19.09 -4.66
CA ARG A 262 8.83 19.23 -6.06
C ARG A 262 8.05 18.02 -6.56
N GLN A 263 6.89 18.30 -7.16
CA GLN A 263 6.15 17.32 -7.95
C GLN A 263 6.69 17.36 -9.37
N PHE A 264 6.97 16.20 -9.95
CA PHE A 264 7.25 16.09 -11.38
C PHE A 264 6.17 15.24 -12.04
N HIS A 265 5.67 15.77 -13.14
CA HIS A 265 4.90 15.02 -14.13
C HIS A 265 5.93 14.48 -15.11
N ILE A 266 6.28 13.19 -15.01
CA ILE A 266 7.30 12.62 -15.90
C ILE A 266 6.76 12.55 -17.34
N PHE A 267 5.44 12.44 -17.52
CA PHE A 267 4.82 12.52 -18.85
C PHE A 267 3.39 13.12 -18.81
N GLU A 268 3.13 14.15 -19.64
CA GLU A 268 1.77 14.51 -20.11
C GLU A 268 1.37 13.66 -21.34
N GLU A 269 2.34 13.04 -22.01
CA GLU A 269 2.13 12.17 -23.17
C GLU A 269 2.07 10.70 -22.76
N THR A 270 1.20 9.91 -23.38
CA THR A 270 1.30 8.45 -23.33
C THR A 270 2.73 8.03 -23.62
N LEU A 271 3.35 7.22 -22.74
CA LEU A 271 4.61 6.54 -23.01
C LEU A 271 4.61 6.03 -24.47
N SER A 272 5.72 6.19 -25.19
CA SER A 272 5.88 5.55 -26.49
C SER A 272 5.43 4.09 -26.40
N PRO A 273 4.69 3.56 -27.39
CA PRO A 273 4.25 2.18 -27.37
C PRO A 273 5.46 1.28 -27.15
N PHE A 274 5.43 0.47 -26.10
CA PHE A 274 6.47 -0.52 -25.88
C PHE A 274 6.06 -1.86 -26.49
N LEU A 275 7.04 -2.59 -27.00
CA LEU A 275 6.85 -3.86 -27.68
C LEU A 275 7.47 -4.97 -26.87
N PHE A 276 6.69 -6.02 -26.66
CA PHE A 276 7.19 -7.30 -26.16
C PHE A 276 7.38 -8.26 -27.33
N THR A 277 8.59 -8.79 -27.50
CA THR A 277 8.89 -9.85 -28.46
C THR A 277 9.63 -10.97 -27.75
N GLY A 278 8.92 -12.07 -27.45
CA GLY A 278 9.45 -13.12 -26.59
C GLY A 278 9.70 -12.59 -25.17
N ASP A 279 10.96 -12.64 -24.74
CA ASP A 279 11.46 -12.17 -23.44
C ASP A 279 12.01 -10.73 -23.48
N LYS A 280 11.89 -10.02 -24.61
CA LYS A 280 12.45 -8.67 -24.79
C LYS A 280 11.38 -7.60 -24.74
N LEU A 281 11.54 -6.66 -23.80
CA LEU A 281 10.82 -5.39 -23.74
C LEU A 281 11.62 -4.32 -24.51
N THR A 282 10.99 -3.72 -25.52
CA THR A 282 11.53 -2.60 -26.28
C THR A 282 10.68 -1.36 -26.00
N LEU A 283 11.28 -0.26 -25.58
CA LEU A 283 10.60 1.00 -25.33
C LEU A 283 11.51 2.18 -25.68
N ASP A 284 10.94 3.30 -26.09
CA ASP A 284 11.71 4.54 -26.23
C ASP A 284 11.95 5.14 -24.84
N ALA A 285 13.22 5.39 -24.53
CA ALA A 285 13.63 6.00 -23.27
C ALA A 285 14.58 7.17 -23.52
N ILE A 286 14.55 8.15 -22.62
CA ILE A 286 15.59 9.17 -22.56
C ILE A 286 16.78 8.56 -21.84
N LYS A 287 17.92 8.55 -22.52
CA LYS A 287 19.19 8.18 -21.89
C LYS A 287 19.56 9.25 -20.87
N PHE A 288 19.35 8.95 -19.59
CA PHE A 288 19.66 9.87 -18.50
C PHE A 288 21.17 9.93 -18.21
N ASP A 289 21.83 8.79 -18.05
CA ASP A 289 23.27 8.70 -17.74
C ASP A 289 23.90 7.40 -18.29
N SER A 290 25.20 7.19 -18.08
CA SER A 290 25.93 5.95 -18.37
C SER A 290 26.88 5.61 -17.23
N ILE A 291 26.68 4.43 -16.62
CA ILE A 291 27.62 3.90 -15.63
C ILE A 291 28.95 3.59 -16.34
N LYS A 292 30.00 4.38 -16.06
CA LYS A 292 31.34 4.18 -16.63
C LYS A 292 32.13 3.08 -15.92
N SER A 293 31.88 2.87 -14.62
CA SER A 293 32.50 1.83 -13.80
C SER A 293 31.63 1.51 -12.58
N LEU A 294 31.75 0.29 -12.07
CA LEU A 294 31.15 -0.15 -10.80
C LEU A 294 32.28 -0.35 -9.79
N SER A 295 32.11 0.14 -8.56
CA SER A 295 33.02 -0.12 -7.44
C SER A 295 32.27 -0.81 -6.29
N THR A 296 33.02 -1.50 -5.43
CA THR A 296 32.51 -2.26 -4.27
C THR A 296 32.16 -1.31 -3.12
N ILE A 297 31.21 -0.40 -3.32
CA ILE A 297 30.70 0.57 -2.33
C ILE A 297 31.73 1.62 -1.86
N LEU A 298 31.32 2.89 -1.85
CA LEU A 298 31.99 3.96 -1.10
C LEU A 298 31.78 3.67 0.39
N ASP A 299 32.84 3.43 1.15
CA ASP A 299 32.83 3.56 2.61
C ASP A 299 32.47 5.03 2.93
N ILE A 300 31.20 5.32 3.16
CA ILE A 300 30.75 6.63 3.64
C ILE A 300 31.03 6.71 5.14
N THR A 301 32.30 6.58 5.52
CA THR A 301 32.77 6.81 6.89
C THR A 301 33.51 8.12 7.05
N GLU A 302 33.77 8.85 5.96
CA GLU A 302 34.29 10.20 6.00
C GLU A 302 33.21 11.19 5.59
N GLU A 303 33.09 12.29 6.34
CA GLU A 303 32.21 13.44 6.10
C GLU A 303 32.46 14.06 4.71
N VAL A 304 32.01 13.41 3.65
CA VAL A 304 31.90 14.05 2.34
C VAL A 304 30.63 14.87 2.40
N SER A 305 30.78 16.15 2.72
CA SER A 305 29.66 17.10 2.70
C SER A 305 28.97 17.01 1.34
N LEU A 306 27.64 16.84 1.35
CA LEU A 306 26.75 16.83 0.19
C LEU A 306 26.93 18.04 -0.76
N ASN A 307 27.66 19.08 -0.32
CA ASN A 307 27.99 20.26 -1.12
C ASN A 307 29.07 20.02 -2.20
N ALA A 308 29.84 18.93 -2.12
CA ALA A 308 30.89 18.65 -3.12
C ALA A 308 30.31 18.22 -4.48
N TRP A 309 29.17 17.53 -4.49
CA TRP A 309 28.56 16.99 -5.71
C TRP A 309 27.88 18.07 -6.57
N ALA A 310 27.60 19.24 -6.01
CA ALA A 310 27.02 20.37 -6.74
C ALA A 310 28.03 21.16 -7.59
N ARG A 311 29.34 20.89 -7.49
CA ARG A 311 30.38 21.67 -8.17
C ARG A 311 31.04 21.00 -9.39
N GLU A 312 30.74 19.74 -9.67
CA GLU A 312 31.26 19.03 -10.86
C GLU A 312 30.23 18.88 -11.98
N ALA A 313 29.08 19.55 -11.86
CA ALA A 313 28.01 19.59 -12.88
C ALA A 313 27.88 20.97 -13.56
N GLU A 314 29.00 21.67 -13.77
CA GLU A 314 29.17 22.77 -14.75
C GLU A 314 30.24 22.37 -15.78
#